data_AF-A0A660ZJ23-F1
#
_entry.id   AF-A0A660ZJ23-F1
#
_cell.length_a   1.000
_cell.length_b   1.000
_cell.length_c   1.000
_cell.angle_alpha   90.00
_cell.angle_beta   90.00
_cell.angle_gamma   90.00
#
_symmetry.space_group_name_H-M   'P 1'
#
loop_
_entity.id
_entity.type
_entity.pdbx_description
1 polymer ?
#
loop_
_entity_poly.entity_id
_entity_poly.type
_entity_poly.pdbx_seq_one_letter_code
_entity_poly.pdbx_strand_id
1 'polypeptide(L)'
;MKVLISFVVLAAFPSKDTSVVSPSKAALMSAILPGGGQFYTGQPIKGGVLGGLELFFAYNALSSYSKINTASSSDPYFQKFMSNALWFLAVWGYSIIDAYVSAHLNDFEQKSNEIRNDVSNKFKNGGQNVGKEGVERRLR
;
A
#
# COMPACT_ATOMS: atom_id res chain seq x y z
N MET A 1 -15.38 6.95 -20.85
CA MET A 1 -15.23 5.90 -19.81
C MET A 1 -13.96 5.04 -19.94
N LYS A 2 -13.30 4.95 -21.11
CA LYS A 2 -12.09 4.12 -21.30
C LYS A 2 -10.78 4.67 -20.68
N VAL A 3 -10.72 5.97 -20.37
CA VAL A 3 -9.48 6.62 -19.86
C VAL A 3 -9.27 6.38 -18.36
N LEU A 4 -10.34 6.11 -17.60
CA LEU A 4 -10.25 5.91 -16.14
C LEU A 4 -9.56 4.57 -15.78
N ILE A 5 -9.73 3.54 -16.63
CA ILE A 5 -9.16 2.21 -16.41
C ILE A 5 -7.63 2.22 -16.57
N SER A 6 -7.09 3.08 -17.45
CA SER A 6 -5.64 3.18 -17.68
C SER A 6 -4.87 3.77 -16.50
N PHE A 7 -5.50 4.62 -15.68
CA PHE A 7 -4.85 5.19 -14.49
C PHE A 7 -4.77 4.18 -13.33
N VAL A 8 -5.76 3.29 -13.20
CA VAL A 8 -5.77 2.23 -12.16
C VAL A 8 -4.65 1.22 -12.39
N VAL A 9 -4.32 0.92 -13.65
CA VAL A 9 -3.24 -0.03 -14.00
C VAL A 9 -1.85 0.53 -13.64
N LEU A 10 -1.65 1.85 -13.66
CA LEU A 10 -0.37 2.47 -13.28
C LEU A 10 -0.11 2.43 -11.76
N ALA A 11 -1.17 2.35 -10.94
CA ALA A 11 -1.08 2.19 -9.49
C ALA A 11 -0.66 0.79 -9.03
N ALA A 12 -0.63 -0.19 -9.95
CA ALA A 12 -0.26 -1.56 -9.65
C ALA A 12 1.26 -1.83 -9.72
N PHE A 13 2.08 -0.85 -10.12
CA PHE A 13 3.54 -1.03 -10.12
C PHE A 13 4.12 -0.76 -8.72
N PRO A 14 4.68 -1.79 -8.05
CA PRO A 14 5.22 -1.65 -6.70
C PRO A 14 6.47 -0.77 -6.72
N SER A 15 6.52 0.22 -5.83
CA SER A 15 7.76 0.94 -5.54
C SER A 15 8.51 0.12 -4.50
N LYS A 16 9.75 -0.26 -4.81
CA LYS A 16 10.56 -1.20 -4.04
C LYS A 16 11.24 -0.48 -2.87
N ASP A 17 10.48 -0.10 -1.86
CA ASP A 17 11.03 0.44 -0.61
C ASP A 17 11.31 -0.70 0.38
N THR A 18 12.56 -0.79 0.84
CA THR A 18 13.08 -1.89 1.66
C THR A 18 13.16 -1.52 3.15
N SER A 19 12.29 -0.65 3.64
CA SER A 19 12.26 -0.25 5.06
C SER A 19 11.33 -1.14 5.87
N VAL A 20 11.78 -1.56 7.06
CA VAL A 20 10.93 -2.23 8.05
C VAL A 20 9.85 -1.22 8.48
N VAL A 21 8.58 -1.55 8.24
CA VAL A 21 7.45 -0.66 8.54
C VAL A 21 6.48 -1.35 9.47
N SER A 22 6.04 -0.65 10.52
CA SER A 22 5.15 -1.27 11.51
C SER A 22 3.71 -1.38 10.98
N PRO A 23 3.08 -2.58 10.97
CA PRO A 23 1.71 -2.75 10.46
C PRO A 23 0.67 -1.91 11.19
N SER A 24 0.73 -1.85 12.52
CA SER A 24 -0.18 -1.04 13.31
C SER A 24 -0.02 0.46 13.03
N LYS A 25 1.21 0.92 12.75
CA LYS A 25 1.45 2.32 12.35
C LYS A 25 0.93 2.58 10.94
N ALA A 26 1.09 1.65 10.00
CA ALA A 26 0.54 1.78 8.65
C ALA A 26 -1.00 1.91 8.67
N ALA A 27 -1.66 1.07 9.47
CA ALA A 27 -3.10 1.16 9.69
C ALA A 27 -3.50 2.51 10.32
N LEU A 28 -2.80 2.93 11.37
CA LEU A 28 -3.07 4.21 12.04
C LEU A 28 -2.89 5.41 11.12
N MET A 29 -1.84 5.40 10.29
CA MET A 29 -1.59 6.47 9.32
C MET A 29 -2.70 6.55 8.27
N SER A 30 -3.25 5.42 7.81
CA SER A 30 -4.42 5.41 6.91
C SER A 30 -5.71 5.85 7.61
N ALA A 31 -5.84 5.54 8.91
CA ALA A 31 -7.01 5.93 9.68
C ALA A 31 -7.07 7.45 9.90
N ILE A 32 -5.92 8.10 10.12
CA ILE A 32 -5.82 9.53 10.40
C ILE A 32 -5.76 10.36 9.12
N LEU A 33 -4.97 9.92 8.13
CA LEU A 33 -4.73 10.66 6.91
C LEU A 33 -5.25 9.86 5.70
N PRO A 34 -6.01 10.50 4.79
CA PRO A 34 -6.45 9.85 3.57
C PRO A 34 -5.27 9.28 2.76
N GLY A 35 -5.28 7.99 2.48
CA GLY A 35 -4.18 7.26 1.83
C GLY A 35 -2.86 7.19 2.62
N GLY A 36 -2.82 7.64 3.89
CA GLY A 36 -1.60 7.88 4.65
C GLY A 36 -0.73 6.64 4.90
N GLY A 37 -1.34 5.48 5.16
CA GLY A 37 -0.59 4.25 5.37
C GLY A 37 0.09 3.72 4.12
N GLN A 38 -0.41 4.06 2.93
CA GLN A 38 0.23 3.67 1.67
C GLN A 38 1.52 4.46 1.43
N PHE A 39 1.54 5.75 1.80
CA PHE A 39 2.80 6.51 1.81
C PHE A 39 3.79 5.95 2.83
N TYR A 40 3.29 5.50 3.99
CA TYR A 40 4.11 4.89 5.02
C TYR A 40 4.71 3.54 4.59
N THR A 41 3.99 2.73 3.81
CA THR A 41 4.47 1.43 3.28
C THR A 41 5.28 1.54 1.99
N GLY A 42 5.60 2.75 1.53
CA GLY A 42 6.38 2.96 0.31
C GLY A 42 5.57 2.81 -0.99
N GLN A 43 4.25 2.99 -0.95
CA GLN A 43 3.34 2.83 -2.10
C GLN A 43 2.64 4.16 -2.45
N PRO A 44 3.37 5.20 -2.90
CA PRO A 44 2.84 6.55 -3.06
C PRO A 44 1.75 6.65 -4.14
N ILE A 45 1.81 5.82 -5.19
CA ILE A 45 0.77 5.82 -6.23
C ILE A 45 -0.55 5.30 -5.67
N LYS A 46 -0.52 4.20 -4.90
CA LYS A 46 -1.71 3.70 -4.19
C LYS A 46 -2.24 4.73 -3.20
N GLY A 47 -1.35 5.38 -2.45
CA GLY A 47 -1.72 6.46 -1.53
C GLY A 47 -2.42 7.62 -2.21
N GLY A 48 -1.91 8.06 -3.37
CA GLY A 48 -2.56 9.09 -4.17
C GLY A 48 -3.94 8.69 -4.70
N VAL A 49 -4.08 7.45 -5.19
CA VAL A 49 -5.37 6.96 -5.72
C VAL A 49 -6.40 6.78 -4.60
N LEU A 50 -6.05 6.07 -3.52
CA LEU A 50 -6.96 5.83 -2.39
C LEU A 50 -7.30 7.13 -1.67
N GLY A 51 -6.30 7.96 -1.37
CA GLY A 51 -6.52 9.28 -0.78
C GLY A 51 -7.37 10.19 -1.66
N GLY A 52 -7.18 10.15 -2.98
CA GLY A 52 -8.02 10.89 -3.93
C GLY A 52 -9.48 10.45 -3.92
N LEU A 53 -9.74 9.14 -3.87
CA LEU A 53 -11.10 8.58 -3.77
C LEU A 53 -11.76 8.93 -2.43
N GLU A 54 -11.03 8.80 -1.32
CA GLU A 54 -11.50 9.17 0.02
C GLU A 54 -11.88 10.65 0.08
N LEU A 55 -11.00 11.53 -0.40
CA LEU A 55 -11.27 12.97 -0.48
C LEU A 55 -12.46 13.29 -1.38
N PHE A 56 -12.61 12.60 -2.51
CA PHE A 56 -13.73 12.78 -3.42
C PHE A 56 -15.07 12.43 -2.75
N PHE A 57 -15.17 11.26 -2.12
CA PHE A 57 -16.41 10.85 -1.45
C PHE A 57 -16.70 11.71 -0.22
N ALA A 58 -15.67 12.06 0.57
CA ALA A 58 -15.82 12.98 1.69
C ALA A 58 -16.34 14.35 1.23
N TYR A 59 -15.75 14.93 0.17
CA TYR A 59 -16.19 16.20 -0.40
C TYR A 59 -17.65 16.16 -0.86
N ASN A 60 -18.05 15.10 -1.58
CA ASN A 60 -19.44 14.94 -2.03
C ASN A 60 -20.42 14.75 -0.86
N ALA A 61 -20.01 14.02 0.19
CA ALA A 61 -20.80 13.85 1.40
C ALA A 61 -20.98 15.20 2.11
N LEU A 62 -19.90 15.94 2.40
CA LEU A 62 -19.95 17.26 3.04
C LEU A 62 -20.79 18.26 2.23
N SER A 63 -20.64 18.26 0.91
CA SER A 63 -21.40 19.14 0.00
C SER A 63 -22.89 18.81 -0.06
N SER A 64 -23.25 17.54 0.17
CA SER A 64 -24.65 17.11 0.27
C SER A 64 -25.22 17.43 1.66
N TYR A 65 -24.40 17.31 2.72
CA TYR A 65 -24.81 17.58 4.10
C TYR A 65 -25.24 19.03 4.33
N SER A 66 -24.53 20.00 3.76
CA SER A 66 -24.89 21.42 3.88
C SER A 66 -26.27 21.75 3.32
N LYS A 67 -26.76 20.96 2.36
CA LYS A 67 -28.07 21.11 1.71
C LYS A 67 -29.19 20.37 2.44
N ILE A 68 -28.86 19.42 3.32
CA ILE A 68 -29.84 18.69 4.14
C ILE A 68 -30.48 19.63 5.18
N ASN A 69 -29.71 20.54 5.77
CA ASN A 69 -30.22 21.44 6.81
C ASN A 69 -31.22 22.48 6.30
N THR A 70 -31.29 22.70 4.99
CA THR A 70 -32.22 23.64 4.34
C THR A 70 -33.34 22.93 3.57
N ALA A 71 -33.31 21.60 3.49
CA ALA A 71 -34.23 20.79 2.72
C ALA A 71 -35.06 19.86 3.60
N SER A 72 -36.30 19.56 3.18
CA SER A 72 -37.19 18.63 3.88
C SER A 72 -36.63 17.20 3.88
N SER A 73 -36.87 16.40 4.93
CA SER A 73 -36.27 15.06 5.14
C SER A 73 -36.55 14.03 4.03
N SER A 74 -37.45 14.32 3.08
CA SER A 74 -37.72 13.53 1.87
C SER A 74 -36.86 13.92 0.66
N ASP A 75 -35.93 14.86 0.81
CA ASP A 75 -35.12 15.40 -0.28
C ASP A 75 -33.99 14.42 -0.72
N PRO A 76 -33.72 14.27 -2.03
CA PRO A 76 -32.62 13.48 -2.56
C PRO A 76 -31.22 13.80 -1.98
N TYR A 77 -31.00 14.94 -1.33
CA TYR A 77 -29.70 15.26 -0.69
C TYR A 77 -29.32 14.32 0.45
N PHE A 78 -30.28 13.83 1.24
CA PHE A 78 -29.98 12.88 2.32
C PHE A 78 -29.47 11.55 1.75
N GLN A 79 -30.09 11.06 0.67
CA GLN A 79 -29.65 9.84 0.00
C GLN A 79 -28.26 9.99 -0.62
N LYS A 80 -27.98 11.15 -1.23
CA LYS A 80 -26.64 11.47 -1.78
C LYS A 80 -25.58 11.53 -0.69
N PHE A 81 -25.88 12.15 0.46
CA PHE A 81 -24.98 12.15 1.61
C PHE A 81 -24.70 10.72 2.08
N MET A 82 -25.75 9.93 2.35
CA MET A 82 -25.60 8.58 2.88
C MET A 82 -24.82 7.68 1.91
N SER A 83 -25.12 7.75 0.61
CA SER A 83 -24.40 6.99 -0.40
C SER A 83 -22.92 7.35 -0.45
N ASN A 84 -22.58 8.65 -0.49
CA ASN A 84 -21.17 9.07 -0.50
C ASN A 84 -20.46 8.77 0.82
N ALA A 85 -21.14 8.87 1.96
CA ALA A 85 -20.58 8.51 3.26
C ALA A 85 -20.29 7.00 3.36
N LEU A 86 -21.19 6.15 2.83
CA LEU A 86 -20.96 4.71 2.76
C LEU A 86 -19.79 4.36 1.84
N TRP A 87 -19.71 4.98 0.66
CA TRP A 87 -18.57 4.80 -0.24
C TRP A 87 -17.26 5.31 0.37
N PHE A 88 -17.29 6.44 1.06
CA PHE A 88 -16.15 6.95 1.83
C PHE A 88 -15.68 5.91 2.87
N LEU A 89 -16.59 5.40 3.71
CA LEU A 89 -16.26 4.41 4.73
C LEU A 89 -15.74 3.11 4.14
N ALA A 90 -16.29 2.66 3.00
CA ALA A 90 -15.83 1.46 2.31
C ALA A 90 -14.40 1.61 1.80
N VAL A 91 -14.09 2.73 1.13
CA VAL A 91 -12.73 3.01 0.63
C VAL A 91 -11.77 3.21 1.80
N TRP A 92 -12.16 3.97 2.82
CA TRP A 92 -11.36 4.23 4.01
C TRP A 92 -11.01 2.94 4.77
N GLY A 93 -12.00 2.07 5.00
CA GLY A 93 -11.77 0.77 5.64
C GLY A 93 -10.87 -0.14 4.80
N TYR A 94 -11.09 -0.21 3.48
CA TYR A 94 -10.24 -0.95 2.57
C TYR A 94 -8.79 -0.45 2.59
N SER A 95 -8.60 0.87 2.57
CA SER A 95 -7.29 1.54 2.60
C SER A 95 -6.48 1.17 3.85
N ILE A 96 -7.12 1.15 5.03
CA ILE A 96 -6.50 0.71 6.29
C ILE A 96 -6.05 -0.75 6.22
N ILE A 97 -6.92 -1.65 5.74
CA ILE A 97 -6.63 -3.08 5.63
C ILE A 97 -5.49 -3.32 4.64
N ASP A 98 -5.53 -2.69 3.48
CA ASP A 98 -4.50 -2.83 2.44
C ASP A 98 -3.13 -2.30 2.93
N ALA A 99 -3.10 -1.19 3.68
CA ALA A 99 -1.88 -0.66 4.28
C ALA A 99 -1.32 -1.59 5.38
N TYR A 100 -2.19 -2.15 6.22
CA TYR A 100 -1.78 -3.13 7.24
C TYR A 100 -1.15 -4.38 6.62
N VAL A 101 -1.81 -4.96 5.62
CA VAL A 101 -1.32 -6.15 4.92
C VAL A 101 -0.02 -5.83 4.18
N SER A 102 0.05 -4.68 3.50
CA SER A 102 1.25 -4.23 2.81
C SER A 102 2.46 -4.11 3.74
N ALA A 103 2.27 -3.50 4.92
CA ALA A 103 3.33 -3.41 5.91
C ALA A 103 3.79 -4.79 6.40
N HIS A 104 2.85 -5.72 6.60
CA HIS A 104 3.18 -7.08 7.03
C HIS A 104 3.95 -7.85 5.95
N LEU A 105 3.63 -7.63 4.67
CA LEU A 105 4.35 -8.23 3.55
C LEU A 105 5.77 -7.67 3.37
N ASN A 106 5.99 -6.38 3.65
CA ASN A 106 7.33 -5.78 3.61
C ASN A 106 8.30 -6.47 4.58
N ASP A 107 7.86 -6.78 5.80
CA ASP A 107 8.67 -7.52 6.78
C ASP A 107 9.07 -8.91 6.26
N PHE A 108 8.14 -9.61 5.59
CA PHE A 108 8.41 -10.92 4.99
C PHE A 108 9.36 -10.86 3.79
N GLU A 109 9.19 -9.90 2.89
CA GLU A 109 10.07 -9.73 1.72
C GLU A 109 11.50 -9.42 2.15
N GLN A 110 11.67 -8.58 3.17
CA GLN A 110 12.99 -8.27 3.71
C GLN A 110 13.67 -9.51 4.28
N LYS A 111 12.98 -10.26 5.13
CA LYS A 111 13.52 -11.50 5.72
C LYS A 111 13.91 -12.52 4.64
N SER A 112 13.09 -12.65 3.61
CA SER A 112 13.37 -13.53 2.46
C SER A 112 14.60 -13.08 1.68
N ASN A 113 14.77 -11.77 1.47
CA ASN A 113 15.94 -11.20 0.80
C ASN A 113 17.23 -11.38 1.61
N GLU A 114 17.19 -11.23 2.93
CA GLU A 114 18.32 -11.50 3.80
C GLU A 114 18.79 -12.96 3.70
N ILE A 115 17.86 -13.91 3.80
CA ILE A 115 18.15 -15.35 3.66
C ILE A 115 18.73 -15.64 2.27
N ARG A 116 18.12 -15.09 1.22
CA ARG A 116 18.59 -15.28 -0.18
C ARG A 116 20.01 -14.76 -0.37
N ASN A 117 20.36 -13.63 0.24
CA ASN A 117 21.69 -13.04 0.15
C ASN A 117 22.73 -13.84 0.94
N ASP A 118 22.40 -14.33 2.16
CA ASP A 118 23.30 -15.19 2.95
C ASP A 118 23.60 -16.51 2.21
N VAL A 119 22.57 -17.15 1.68
CA VAL A 119 22.69 -18.38 0.89
C VAL A 119 23.56 -18.14 -0.36
N SER A 120 23.29 -17.07 -1.13
CA SER A 120 24.09 -16.69 -2.30
C SER A 120 25.56 -16.46 -1.97
N ASN A 121 25.85 -15.77 -0.86
CA ASN A 121 27.21 -15.49 -0.42
C ASN A 121 27.95 -16.77 0.03
N LYS A 122 27.27 -17.68 0.74
CA LYS A 122 27.84 -18.99 1.11
C LYS A 122 28.20 -19.82 -0.11
N PHE A 123 27.35 -19.86 -1.13
CA PHE A 123 27.66 -20.57 -2.38
C PHE A 123 28.84 -19.95 -3.13
N LYS A 124 28.90 -18.61 -3.22
CA LYS A 124 30.04 -17.90 -3.84
C LYS A 124 31.35 -18.18 -3.12
N ASN A 125 31.37 -18.11 -1.79
CA ASN A 125 32.58 -18.34 -0.99
C ASN A 125 32.99 -19.81 -0.96
N GLY A 126 32.02 -20.73 -0.85
CA GLY A 126 32.26 -22.17 -0.91
C GLY A 126 32.84 -22.60 -2.26
N GLY A 127 32.28 -22.11 -3.37
CA GLY A 127 32.82 -22.38 -4.71
C GLY A 127 34.25 -21.88 -4.91
N GLN A 128 34.59 -20.71 -4.35
CA GLN A 128 35.95 -20.18 -4.39
C GLN A 128 36.94 -21.00 -3.55
N ASN A 129 36.54 -21.46 -2.37
CA ASN A 129 37.40 -22.30 -1.51
C ASN A 129 37.66 -23.68 -2.15
N VAL A 130 36.63 -24.31 -2.72
CA VAL A 130 36.76 -25.59 -3.45
C VAL A 130 37.68 -25.44 -4.67
N GLY A 131 37.59 -24.32 -5.39
CA GLY A 131 38.48 -24.03 -6.52
C GLY A 131 39.95 -23.91 -6.11
N LYS A 132 40.23 -23.22 -5.00
CA LYS A 132 41.60 -23.06 -4.47
C LYS A 132 42.20 -24.40 -4.00
N GLU A 133 41.44 -25.20 -3.25
CA GLU A 133 41.89 -26.52 -2.80
C GLU A 133 42.07 -27.53 -3.93
N GLY A 134 41.28 -27.41 -5.00
CA GLY A 134 41.42 -28.22 -6.21
C GLY A 134 42.70 -27.90 -6.99
N VAL A 135 43.15 -26.64 -6.99
CA VAL A 135 44.40 -26.21 -7.63
C VAL A 135 45.60 -26.59 -6.78
N GLU A 136 45.57 -26.33 -5.47
CA GLU A 136 46.62 -26.73 -4.52
C GLU A 136 46.92 -28.23 -4.55
N ARG A 137 45.88 -29.07 -4.66
CA ARG A 137 46.04 -30.53 -4.78
C ARG A 137 46.61 -31.00 -6.11
N ARG A 138 46.53 -30.19 -7.18
CA ARG A 138 47.14 -30.50 -8.48
C ARG A 138 48.58 -30.04 -8.60
N LEU A 139 49.03 -29.17 -7.69
CA LEU A 139 50.39 -28.62 -7.64
C LEU A 139 51.31 -29.38 -6.69
N ARG A 140 50.80 -30.39 -5.97
CA ARG A 140 51.57 -31.36 -5.19
C ARG A 140 51.67 -32.67 -5.95
#